data_AF-A0AA38XTG6-F1
#
_entry.id   AF-A0AA38XTG6-F1
#
_cell.length_a   1.000
_cell.length_b   1.000
_cell.length_c   1.000
_cell.angle_alpha   90.00
_cell.angle_beta   90.00
_cell.angle_gamma   90.00
#
_symmetry.space_group_name_H-M   'P 1'
#
loop_
_entity.id
_entity.type
_entity.pdbx_description
1 polymer ?
#
loop_
_entity_poly.entity_id
_entity_poly.type
_entity_poly.pdbx_seq_one_letter_code
_entity_poly.pdbx_strand_id
1 'polypeptide(L)'
;MTPDDSLHQQIRQNVAALDEKHGRAFDATSENVAASLAVKAREQGLERADHVVVSNATSQHPAGHNIFVVQGDPANPAHLRAMLPTAVAAQTPAEESLQKLGLGGQQPVQAEQQTLDAQAQDQDQDLQQQNPAHRMG
;
A
#
# COMPACT_ATOMS: atom_id res chain seq x y z
N MET A 1 -6.49 -7.70 13.37
CA MET A 1 -6.08 -8.02 11.99
C MET A 1 -7.30 -7.84 11.10
N THR A 2 -7.28 -6.89 10.17
CA THR A 2 -8.39 -6.70 9.22
C THR A 2 -8.29 -7.75 8.10
N PRO A 3 -9.36 -8.00 7.32
CA PRO A 3 -9.29 -8.89 6.17
C PRO A 3 -8.20 -8.47 5.16
N ASP A 4 -8.02 -7.17 4.96
CA ASP A 4 -7.00 -6.61 4.06
C ASP A 4 -5.58 -6.82 4.60
N ASP A 5 -5.38 -6.67 5.90
CA ASP A 5 -4.10 -6.94 6.56
C ASP A 5 -3.71 -8.42 6.43
N SER A 6 -4.68 -9.32 6.61
CA SER A 6 -4.48 -10.76 6.41
C SER A 6 -4.15 -11.11 4.97
N LEU A 7 -4.87 -10.54 4.00
CA LEU A 7 -4.62 -10.76 2.58
C LEU A 7 -3.23 -10.26 2.18
N HIS A 8 -2.85 -9.06 2.62
CA HIS A 8 -1.52 -8.50 2.38
C HIS A 8 -0.42 -9.39 2.98
N GLN A 9 -0.59 -9.86 4.22
CA GLN A 9 0.42 -10.70 4.86
C GLN A 9 0.57 -12.07 4.18
N GLN A 10 -0.52 -12.70 3.72
CA GLN A 10 -0.47 -13.92 2.94
C GLN A 10 0.27 -13.72 1.60
N ILE A 11 0.01 -12.60 0.93
CA ILE A 11 0.71 -12.27 -0.32
C ILE A 11 2.19 -12.03 -0.07
N ARG A 12 2.58 -11.27 0.97
CA ARG A 12 4.00 -11.10 1.37
C ARG A 12 4.70 -12.43 1.57
N GLN A 13 4.08 -13.36 2.29
CA GLN A 13 4.65 -14.69 2.53
C GLN A 13 4.86 -15.49 1.23
N ASN A 14 3.86 -15.46 0.34
CA ASN A 14 3.97 -16.12 -0.96
C ASN A 14 5.02 -15.47 -1.88
N VAL A 15 5.15 -14.14 -1.85
CA VAL A 15 6.18 -13.40 -2.59
C VAL A 15 7.58 -13.70 -2.02
N ALA A 16 7.75 -13.75 -0.70
CA ALA A 16 9.01 -14.16 -0.08
C ALA A 16 9.41 -15.58 -0.49
N ALA A 17 8.48 -16.53 -0.43
CA ALA A 17 8.73 -17.90 -0.90
C ALA A 17 9.04 -17.96 -2.41
N LEU A 18 8.48 -17.05 -3.21
CA LEU A 18 8.78 -16.91 -4.62
C LEU A 18 10.20 -16.36 -4.85
N ASP A 19 10.61 -15.34 -4.11
CA ASP A 19 11.97 -14.77 -4.17
C ASP A 19 13.02 -15.81 -3.77
N GLU A 20 12.78 -16.55 -2.68
CA GLU A 20 13.67 -17.62 -2.21
C GLU A 20 13.86 -18.71 -3.26
N LYS A 21 12.79 -19.10 -3.98
CA LYS A 21 12.86 -20.05 -5.11
C LYS A 21 13.73 -19.56 -6.25
N HIS A 22 13.86 -18.24 -6.42
CA HIS A 22 14.71 -17.61 -7.42
C HIS A 22 16.09 -17.18 -6.87
N GLY A 23 16.42 -17.55 -5.62
CA GLY A 23 17.70 -17.21 -4.99
C GLY A 23 17.84 -15.76 -4.59
N ARG A 24 16.72 -15.05 -4.39
CA ARG A 24 16.67 -13.65 -3.93
C ARG A 24 16.11 -13.60 -2.51
N ALA A 25 16.62 -12.66 -1.71
CA ALA A 25 16.00 -12.32 -0.43
C ALA A 25 14.84 -11.35 -0.65
N PHE A 26 13.84 -11.40 0.24
CA PHE A 26 12.76 -10.43 0.25
C PHE A 26 13.32 -9.02 0.53
N ASP A 27 13.01 -8.06 -0.35
CA ASP A 27 13.49 -6.68 -0.24
C ASP A 27 12.37 -5.64 -0.48
N ALA A 28 12.73 -4.35 -0.56
CA ALA A 28 11.77 -3.27 -0.77
C ALA A 28 10.98 -3.40 -2.08
N THR A 29 11.56 -4.00 -3.12
CA THR A 29 10.83 -4.26 -4.36
C THR A 29 9.82 -5.38 -4.15
N SER A 30 10.20 -6.43 -3.44
CA SER A 30 9.29 -7.51 -3.04
C SER A 30 8.11 -6.98 -2.22
N GLU A 31 8.37 -5.98 -1.37
CA GLU A 31 7.32 -5.28 -0.61
C GLU A 31 6.36 -4.52 -1.50
N ASN A 32 6.87 -3.70 -2.42
CA ASN A 32 6.07 -2.98 -3.41
C ASN A 32 5.17 -3.94 -4.19
N VAL A 33 5.74 -5.06 -4.65
CA VAL A 33 5.03 -6.11 -5.37
C VAL A 33 3.91 -6.71 -4.51
N ALA A 34 4.20 -7.07 -3.25
CA ALA A 34 3.22 -7.66 -2.36
C ALA A 34 2.05 -6.73 -2.05
N ALA A 35 2.33 -5.47 -1.74
CA ALA A 35 1.32 -4.47 -1.45
C ALA A 35 0.45 -4.15 -2.69
N SER A 36 1.07 -4.00 -3.86
CA SER A 36 0.37 -3.75 -5.12
C SER A 36 -0.53 -4.92 -5.52
N LEU A 37 -0.05 -6.15 -5.32
CA LEU A 37 -0.85 -7.36 -5.54
C LEU A 37 -2.02 -7.46 -4.56
N ALA A 38 -1.86 -7.04 -3.31
CA ALA A 38 -2.93 -7.06 -2.33
C ALA A 38 -4.08 -6.10 -2.71
N VAL A 39 -3.76 -4.89 -3.19
CA VAL A 39 -4.75 -3.98 -3.78
C VAL A 39 -5.45 -4.68 -4.94
N LYS A 40 -4.67 -5.25 -5.88
CA LYS A 40 -5.23 -5.87 -7.08
C LYS A 40 -6.11 -7.09 -6.77
N ALA A 41 -5.74 -7.87 -5.77
CA ALA A 41 -6.51 -8.99 -5.26
C ALA A 41 -7.88 -8.53 -4.75
N ARG A 42 -7.89 -7.48 -3.91
CA ARG A 42 -9.13 -6.93 -3.35
C ARG A 42 -10.05 -6.37 -4.43
N GLU A 43 -9.51 -5.63 -5.39
CA GLU A 43 -10.27 -5.12 -6.56
C GLU A 43 -10.93 -6.24 -7.38
N GLN A 44 -10.32 -7.43 -7.41
CA GLN A 44 -10.82 -8.60 -8.13
C GLN A 44 -11.66 -9.53 -7.23
N GLY A 45 -11.97 -9.11 -6.00
CA GLY A 45 -12.81 -9.86 -5.07
C GLY A 45 -12.14 -11.08 -4.43
N LEU A 46 -10.81 -11.16 -4.45
CA LEU A 46 -10.10 -12.18 -3.68
C LEU A 46 -10.14 -11.81 -2.19
N GLU A 47 -10.34 -12.83 -1.36
CA GLU A 47 -10.41 -12.69 0.10
C GLU A 47 -9.17 -13.26 0.79
N ARG A 48 -8.48 -14.19 0.13
CA ARG A 48 -7.22 -14.77 0.59
C ARG A 48 -6.27 -15.02 -0.59
N ALA A 49 -5.00 -15.24 -0.29
CA ALA A 49 -4.00 -15.62 -1.26
C ALA A 49 -3.43 -17.00 -0.94
N ASP A 50 -3.76 -17.99 -1.78
CA ASP A 50 -3.25 -19.35 -1.65
C ASP A 50 -1.91 -19.51 -2.40
N HIS A 51 -1.75 -18.80 -3.52
CA HIS A 51 -0.52 -18.82 -4.32
C HIS A 51 -0.17 -17.45 -4.92
N VAL A 52 1.14 -17.18 -5.05
CA VAL A 52 1.67 -16.13 -5.94
C VAL A 52 2.59 -16.77 -6.97
N VAL A 53 2.35 -16.48 -8.25
CA VAL A 53 3.08 -17.07 -9.36
C VAL A 53 3.41 -16.01 -10.42
N VAL A 54 4.47 -16.25 -11.18
CA VAL A 54 4.89 -15.40 -12.30
C VAL A 54 4.53 -16.05 -13.64
N SER A 55 4.33 -15.23 -14.66
CA SER A 55 4.09 -15.74 -16.02
C SER A 55 5.31 -16.50 -16.53
N ASN A 56 5.04 -17.58 -17.26
CA ASN A 56 6.06 -18.24 -18.09
C ASN A 56 6.47 -17.35 -19.26
N ALA A 57 7.64 -17.64 -19.84
CA ALA A 57 8.06 -17.00 -21.08
C ALA A 57 7.13 -17.37 -22.24
N THR A 58 6.89 -16.41 -23.13
CA THR A 58 6.16 -16.57 -24.38
C THR A 58 6.99 -16.00 -25.52
N SER A 59 6.56 -16.16 -26.77
CA SER A 59 7.23 -15.53 -27.92
C SER A 59 7.26 -14.00 -27.86
N GLN A 60 6.38 -13.38 -27.07
CA GLN A 60 6.23 -11.92 -26.99
C GLN A 60 6.82 -11.33 -25.70
N HIS A 61 6.87 -12.10 -24.62
CA HIS A 61 7.24 -11.60 -23.29
C HIS A 61 8.11 -12.61 -22.53
N PRO A 62 9.12 -12.14 -21.77
CA PRO A 62 9.94 -13.00 -20.94
C PRO A 62 9.13 -13.61 -19.77
N ALA A 63 9.71 -14.63 -19.13
CA ALA A 63 9.21 -15.10 -17.85
C ALA A 63 9.23 -13.95 -16.83
N GLY A 64 8.29 -13.93 -15.90
CA GLY A 64 8.20 -12.85 -14.91
C GLY A 64 7.58 -11.55 -15.43
N HIS A 65 7.11 -11.48 -16.68
CA HIS A 65 6.48 -10.26 -17.20
C HIS A 65 5.22 -9.85 -16.42
N ASN A 66 4.38 -10.83 -16.06
CA ASN A 66 3.22 -10.64 -15.20
C ASN A 66 3.38 -11.44 -13.91
N ILE A 67 2.75 -10.94 -12.85
CA ILE A 67 2.61 -11.63 -11.58
C ILE A 67 1.13 -11.82 -11.25
N PHE A 68 0.80 -12.96 -10.66
CA PHE A 68 -0.55 -13.37 -10.35
C PHE A 68 -0.66 -13.78 -8.90
N VAL A 69 -1.78 -13.43 -8.29
CA VAL A 69 -2.25 -14.00 -7.03
C VAL A 69 -3.44 -14.89 -7.33
N VAL A 70 -3.48 -16.07 -6.73
CA VAL A 70 -4.50 -17.09 -6.97
C VAL A 70 -5.12 -17.50 -5.63
N GLN A 71 -6.45 -17.60 -5.62
CA GLN A 71 -7.25 -18.16 -4.55
C GLN A 71 -7.87 -19.48 -5.02
N GLY A 72 -7.59 -20.54 -4.28
CA GLY A 72 -7.96 -21.91 -4.56
C GLY A 72 -6.84 -22.69 -5.26
N ASP A 73 -7.15 -23.94 -5.59
CA ASP A 73 -6.26 -24.80 -6.35
C ASP A 73 -6.15 -24.29 -7.81
N PRO A 74 -4.95 -24.04 -8.36
CA PRO A 74 -4.77 -23.60 -9.74
C PRO A 74 -5.32 -24.58 -10.79
N ALA A 75 -5.41 -25.88 -10.47
CA ALA A 75 -6.01 -26.90 -11.32
C ALA A 75 -7.56 -26.91 -11.24
N ASN A 76 -8.14 -26.25 -10.24
CA ASN A 76 -9.59 -26.07 -10.17
C ASN A 76 -10.00 -24.92 -11.11
N PRO A 77 -10.90 -25.15 -12.09
CA PRO A 77 -11.33 -24.12 -13.02
C PRO A 77 -12.10 -22.96 -12.36
N ALA A 78 -12.61 -23.15 -11.14
CA ALA A 78 -13.31 -22.13 -10.37
C ALA A 78 -12.37 -21.28 -9.48
N HIS A 79 -11.04 -21.38 -9.64
CA HIS A 79 -10.11 -20.52 -8.90
C HIS A 79 -10.32 -19.05 -9.27
N LEU A 80 -10.10 -18.16 -8.30
CA LEU A 80 -10.04 -16.73 -8.55
C LEU A 80 -8.58 -16.32 -8.73
N ARG A 81 -8.33 -15.38 -9.63
CA ARG A 81 -6.99 -14.80 -9.79
C ARG A 81 -7.05 -13.32 -10.07
N ALA A 82 -6.04 -12.62 -9.60
CA ALA A 82 -5.75 -11.25 -10.00
C ALA A 82 -4.37 -11.19 -10.67
N MET A 83 -4.17 -10.23 -11.57
CA MET A 83 -2.95 -10.08 -12.36
C MET A 83 -2.49 -8.63 -12.36
N LEU A 84 -1.17 -8.44 -12.31
CA LEU A 84 -0.52 -7.16 -12.53
C LEU A 84 0.78 -7.36 -13.35
N PRO A 85 1.15 -6.41 -14.23
CA PRO A 85 2.50 -6.40 -14.79
C PRO A 85 3.52 -6.26 -13.65
N THR A 86 4.53 -7.13 -13.62
CA THR A 86 5.52 -7.14 -12.52
C THR A 86 6.26 -5.82 -12.42
N ALA A 87 6.54 -5.17 -13.56
CA ALA A 87 7.18 -3.87 -13.60
C ALA A 87 6.32 -2.77 -12.94
N VAL A 88 5.00 -2.83 -13.07
CA VAL A 88 4.07 -1.90 -12.41
C VAL A 88 4.06 -2.20 -10.91
N ALA A 89 3.91 -3.47 -10.53
CA ALA A 89 3.92 -3.91 -9.14
C ALA A 89 5.19 -3.47 -8.38
N ALA A 90 6.34 -3.58 -9.02
CA ALA A 90 7.64 -3.20 -8.45
C ALA A 90 7.82 -1.69 -8.31
N GLN A 91 7.23 -0.90 -9.21
CA GLN A 91 7.38 0.55 -9.25
C GLN A 91 6.38 1.30 -8.36
N THR A 92 5.23 0.69 -8.05
CA THR A 92 4.26 1.29 -7.13
C THR A 92 4.75 1.17 -5.68
N PRO A 93 4.95 2.27 -4.96
CA PRO A 93 5.41 2.22 -3.58
C PRO A 93 4.44 1.45 -2.69
N ALA A 94 4.98 0.62 -1.79
CA ALA A 94 4.17 -0.15 -0.86
C ALA A 94 3.26 0.72 -0.01
N GLU A 95 3.75 1.87 0.45
CA GLU A 95 3.00 2.81 1.26
C GLU A 95 1.74 3.33 0.53
N GLU A 96 1.84 3.65 -0.76
CA GLU A 96 0.71 4.07 -1.60
C GLU A 96 -0.34 2.95 -1.70
N SER A 97 0.12 1.71 -1.91
CA SER A 97 -0.76 0.55 -2.02
C SER A 97 -1.43 0.21 -0.68
N LEU A 98 -0.70 0.31 0.43
CA LEU A 98 -1.24 0.09 1.77
C LEU A 98 -2.25 1.15 2.17
N GLN A 99 -2.04 2.41 1.79
CA GLN A 99 -3.04 3.47 1.96
C GLN A 99 -4.35 3.13 1.22
N LYS A 100 -4.28 2.62 -0.02
CA LYS A 100 -5.46 2.17 -0.77
C LYS A 100 -6.20 1.02 -0.10
N LEU A 101 -5.50 0.16 0.65
CA LEU A 101 -6.08 -0.92 1.45
C LEU A 101 -6.59 -0.47 2.83
N GLY A 102 -6.42 0.81 3.20
CA GLY A 102 -6.71 1.28 4.55
C GLY A 102 -5.74 0.75 5.61
N LEU A 103 -4.58 0.23 5.19
CA LEU A 103 -3.51 -0.30 6.04
C LEU A 103 -2.34 0.68 6.22
N GLY A 104 -2.38 1.82 5.52
CA GLY A 104 -1.45 2.91 5.76
C GLY A 104 -1.56 3.35 7.22
N GLY A 105 -0.43 3.39 7.93
CA GLY A 105 -0.38 4.00 9.25
C GLY A 105 -1.04 5.36 9.20
N GLN A 106 -1.87 5.68 10.21
CA GLN A 106 -2.55 6.96 10.34
C GLN A 106 -1.54 8.06 10.02
N GLN A 107 -1.66 8.73 8.87
CA GLN A 107 -0.89 9.95 8.61
C GLN A 107 -1.58 11.06 9.42
N PRO A 108 -0.99 11.60 10.50
CA PRO A 108 -1.52 12.78 11.16
C PRO A 108 -1.10 14.03 10.38
N VAL A 109 -1.21 14.05 9.04
CA VAL A 109 -0.79 15.22 8.25
C VAL A 109 -1.84 16.32 8.19
N GLN A 110 -2.96 16.17 8.90
CA GLN A 110 -4.05 17.16 8.91
C GLN A 110 -4.28 17.77 10.30
N ALA A 111 -3.99 17.04 11.39
CA ALA A 111 -4.21 17.54 12.74
C ALA A 111 -3.12 18.53 13.22
N GLU A 112 -1.88 18.38 12.74
CA GLU A 112 -0.76 19.25 13.14
C GLU A 112 -0.82 20.62 12.46
N GLN A 113 -1.27 20.70 11.21
CA GLN A 113 -1.45 21.99 10.51
C GLN A 113 -2.50 22.85 11.22
N GLN A 114 -3.64 22.26 11.59
CA GLN A 114 -4.73 22.98 12.26
C GLN A 114 -4.34 23.51 13.65
N THR A 115 -3.41 22.83 14.34
CA THR A 115 -2.95 23.27 15.66
C THR A 115 -1.99 24.47 15.56
N LEU A 116 -1.14 24.51 14.53
CA LEU A 116 -0.23 25.62 14.26
C LEU A 116 -1.01 26.89 13.87
N ASP A 117 -2.03 26.78 13.03
CA ASP A 117 -2.88 27.90 12.64
C ASP A 117 -3.70 28.46 13.82
N ALA A 118 -4.22 27.60 14.70
CA ALA A 118 -4.97 28.01 15.89
C ALA A 118 -4.09 28.72 16.93
N GLN A 119 -2.84 28.29 17.10
CA GLN A 119 -1.89 28.93 18.03
C GLN A 119 -1.41 30.30 17.53
N ALA A 120 -1.29 30.49 16.21
CA ALA A 120 -0.92 31.78 15.63
C ALA A 120 -2.02 32.84 15.79
N GLN A 121 -3.30 32.45 15.69
CA GLN A 121 -4.43 33.37 15.87
C GLN A 121 -4.61 33.85 17.32
N ASP A 122 -4.34 33.00 18.31
CA ASP A 122 -4.45 33.37 19.73
C ASP A 122 -3.39 34.40 20.14
N GLN A 123 -2.16 34.24 19.62
CA GLN A 123 -1.04 35.13 19.91
C GLN A 123 -1.22 36.53 19.32
N ASP A 124 -1.83 36.65 18.13
CA ASP A 124 -2.14 37.95 17.52
C ASP A 124 -3.23 38.71 18.29
N GLN A 125 -4.26 38.02 18.80
CA GLN A 125 -5.29 38.66 19.64
C GLN A 125 -4.76 39.14 20.99
N ASP A 126 -3.83 38.41 21.61
CA ASP A 126 -3.20 38.83 22.87
C ASP A 126 -2.32 40.08 22.68
N LEU A 127 -1.57 40.15 21.57
CA LEU A 127 -0.75 41.32 21.18
C LEU A 127 -1.60 42.56 20.89
N GLN A 128 -2.78 42.42 20.29
CA GLN A 128 -3.69 43.54 20.05
C GLN A 128 -4.37 44.05 21.32
N GLN A 129 -4.67 43.16 22.28
CA GLN A 129 -5.25 43.56 23.57
C GLN A 129 -4.24 44.22 24.53
N GLN A 130 -2.94 43.94 24.36
CA GLN A 130 -1.86 44.51 25.18
C GLN A 130 -1.35 45.87 24.69
N ASN A 131 -1.97 46.49 23.69
CA ASN A 131 -1.58 47.82 23.21
C ASN A 131 -2.59 48.91 23.61
N PRO A 132 -2.63 49.37 24.88
CA PRO A 132 -3.52 50.45 25.33
C PRO A 132 -3.05 51.86 24.91
N ALA A 133 -2.16 52.00 23.92
CA ALA A 133 -1.48 53.27 23.61
C ALA A 133 -2.31 54.32 22.82
N HIS A 134 -3.65 54.30 22.87
CA HIS A 134 -4.47 55.30 22.15
C HIS A 134 -5.76 55.76 22.86
N ARG A 135 -5.96 55.51 24.17
CA ARG A 135 -7.12 56.07 24.90
C ARG A 135 -6.69 57.11 25.93
N MET A 136 -6.14 58.24 25.49
CA MET A 136 -6.09 59.48 26.27
C MET A 136 -5.94 60.68 25.32
N GLY A 137 -6.98 61.52 25.31
CA GLY A 137 -6.95 62.99 25.20
C GLY A 137 -6.22 63.63 24.04
#